data_AF-A0A3D3DEJ8-F1
#
_entry.id   AF-A0A3D3DEJ8-F1
#
_cell.length_a   1.000
_cell.length_b   1.000
_cell.length_c   1.000
_cell.angle_alpha   90.00
_cell.angle_beta   90.00
_cell.angle_gamma   90.00
#
_symmetry.space_group_name_H-M   'P 1'
#
loop_
_entity.id
_entity.type
_entity.pdbx_description
1 polymer ?
#
loop_
_entity_poly.entity_id
_entity_poly.type
_entity_poly.pdbx_seq_one_letter_code
_entity_poly.pdbx_strand_id
1 'polypeptide(L)'
;SIPLAVDAGLGALGRNGLLVTPEYGSGVRICKIFTDLPLALDEPNFNFISKLSNFCKRCYQCAEICETKAISFKSEPDFQGETISNNPGVKKYYINPEKCFEFWAENTSDCSQCITVCPFFNTENSLTADKFWKE
;
A
#
# COMPACT_ATOMS: atom_id res chain seq x y z
N SER A 1 -1.41 -1.49 -10.48
CA SER A 1 -2.24 -0.35 -10.02
C SER A 1 -1.44 0.62 -9.17
N ILE A 2 -0.68 0.15 -8.17
CA ILE A 2 0.02 1.03 -7.23
C ILE A 2 0.99 2.02 -7.90
N PRO A 3 1.88 1.63 -8.85
CA PRO A 3 2.80 2.60 -9.46
C PRO A 3 2.06 3.77 -10.12
N LEU A 4 1.01 3.48 -10.90
CA LEU A 4 0.16 4.51 -11.53
C LEU A 4 -0.51 5.42 -10.51
N ALA A 5 -0.94 4.89 -9.36
CA ALA A 5 -1.55 5.69 -8.30
C ALA A 5 -0.53 6.59 -7.59
N VAL A 6 0.72 6.14 -7.46
CA VAL A 6 1.81 6.97 -6.94
C VAL A 6 2.15 8.08 -7.93
N ASP A 7 2.25 7.74 -9.22
CA ASP A 7 2.54 8.71 -10.29
C ASP A 7 1.43 9.78 -10.39
N ALA A 8 0.18 9.38 -10.22
CA ALA A 8 -0.98 10.28 -10.16
C ALA A 8 -1.15 11.03 -8.83
N GLY A 9 -0.16 10.99 -7.94
CA GLY A 9 -0.17 11.77 -6.68
C GLY A 9 -1.12 11.26 -5.58
N LEU A 10 -1.79 10.12 -5.77
CA LEU A 10 -2.79 9.59 -4.83
C LEU A 10 -2.20 9.06 -3.52
N GLY A 11 -0.90 8.78 -3.48
CA GLY A 11 -0.28 8.27 -2.26
C GLY A 11 1.14 7.76 -2.47
N ALA A 12 1.59 6.91 -1.55
CA ALA A 12 2.93 6.35 -1.55
C ALA A 12 2.92 4.84 -1.25
N LEU A 13 3.98 4.14 -1.66
CA LEU A 13 4.13 2.72 -1.40
C LEU A 13 4.57 2.46 0.04
N GLY A 14 3.74 1.74 0.80
CA GLY A 14 4.04 1.33 2.17
C GLY A 14 4.89 0.06 2.27
N ARG A 15 5.43 -0.21 3.47
CA ARG A 15 6.15 -1.47 3.79
C ARG A 15 5.29 -2.71 3.55
N ASN A 16 3.98 -2.60 3.78
CA ASN A 16 2.99 -3.65 3.54
C ASN A 16 2.78 -3.96 2.05
N GLY A 17 3.47 -3.27 1.14
CA GLY A 17 3.35 -3.48 -0.30
C GLY A 17 2.10 -2.87 -0.93
N LEU A 18 1.33 -2.07 -0.17
CA LEU A 18 0.10 -1.43 -0.61
C LEU A 18 0.30 0.08 -0.83
N LEU A 19 -0.62 0.70 -1.56
CA LEU A 19 -0.72 2.17 -1.58
C LEU A 19 -1.19 2.62 -0.19
N VAL A 20 -0.57 3.66 0.33
CA VAL A 20 -1.02 4.40 1.50
C VAL A 20 -1.37 5.80 1.02
N THR A 21 -2.58 6.27 1.26
CA THR A 21 -2.99 7.65 0.98
C THR A 21 -2.96 8.49 2.27
N PRO A 22 -2.82 9.83 2.16
CA PRO A 22 -2.90 10.70 3.33
C PRO A 22 -4.24 10.61 4.10
N GLU A 23 -5.34 10.40 3.38
CA GLU A 23 -6.71 10.51 3.91
C GLU A 23 -7.20 9.20 4.56
N TYR A 24 -6.81 8.05 4.00
CA TYR A 24 -7.39 6.75 4.32
C TYR A 24 -6.34 5.65 4.59
N GLY A 25 -5.05 5.99 4.50
CA GLY A 25 -3.98 5.00 4.60
C GLY A 25 -4.09 3.95 3.51
N SER A 26 -3.91 2.67 3.85
CA SER A 26 -4.11 1.56 2.92
C SER A 26 -5.56 1.06 2.84
N GLY A 27 -6.51 1.76 3.46
CA GLY A 27 -7.94 1.41 3.46
C GLY A 27 -8.66 1.72 2.14
N VAL A 28 -7.97 1.73 1.01
CA VAL A 28 -8.51 2.12 -0.31
C VAL A 28 -8.31 1.02 -1.35
N ARG A 29 -9.25 0.93 -2.29
CA ARG A 29 -9.12 0.10 -3.49
C ARG A 29 -8.88 0.98 -4.71
N ILE A 30 -8.01 0.53 -5.60
CA ILE A 30 -7.55 1.32 -6.76
C ILE A 30 -8.09 0.69 -8.04
N CYS A 31 -8.80 1.49 -8.85
CA CYS A 31 -9.08 1.19 -10.24
C CYS A 31 -8.32 2.18 -11.14
N LYS A 32 -8.25 1.88 -12.44
CA LYS A 32 -7.63 2.75 -13.45
C LYS A 32 -8.27 2.50 -14.80
N ILE A 33 -8.39 3.55 -15.60
CA ILE A 33 -8.88 3.53 -16.97
C ILE A 33 -7.77 4.10 -17.84
N PHE A 34 -7.52 3.46 -18.97
CA PHE A 34 -6.62 3.99 -20.00
C PHE A 34 -7.47 4.70 -21.04
N THR A 35 -7.08 5.92 -21.39
CA THR A 35 -7.76 6.76 -22.38
C THR A 35 -6.73 7.58 -23.14
N ASP A 36 -7.07 7.92 -24.38
CA ASP A 36 -6.37 8.87 -25.24
C ASP A 36 -6.90 10.31 -25.09
N LEU A 37 -7.92 10.52 -24.25
CA LEU A 37 -8.44 11.84 -23.93
C LEU A 37 -7.31 12.70 -23.33
N PRO A 38 -7.03 13.90 -23.89
CA PRO A 38 -6.05 14.80 -23.30
C PRO A 38 -6.57 15.30 -21.94
N LEU A 39 -5.82 15.00 -20.88
CA LEU A 39 -6.11 15.40 -19.50
C LEU A 39 -4.93 16.19 -18.94
N ALA A 40 -5.19 17.10 -18.00
CA ALA A 40 -4.15 17.66 -17.18
C ALA A 40 -3.54 16.54 -16.31
N LEU A 41 -2.21 16.50 -16.22
CA LEU A 41 -1.51 15.50 -15.41
C LEU A 41 -1.38 16.01 -13.97
N ASP A 42 -1.67 15.12 -13.03
CA ASP A 42 -1.25 15.29 -11.64
C ASP A 42 0.23 14.91 -11.47
N GLU A 43 0.82 15.33 -10.35
CA GLU A 43 2.21 15.07 -10.03
C GLU A 43 2.35 14.20 -8.77
N PRO A 44 3.41 13.37 -8.67
CA PRO A 44 3.66 12.60 -7.46
C PRO A 44 3.80 13.48 -6.21
N ASN A 45 3.16 13.08 -5.11
CA ASN A 45 3.30 13.78 -3.83
C ASN A 45 4.62 13.39 -3.14
N PHE A 46 5.73 13.97 -3.58
CA PHE A 46 7.07 13.66 -3.06
C PHE A 46 7.22 13.88 -1.55
N ASN A 47 6.52 14.86 -0.98
CA ASN A 47 6.52 15.11 0.46
C ASN A 47 5.94 13.93 1.23
N PHE A 48 4.77 13.43 0.79
CA PHE A 48 4.14 12.27 1.43
C PHE A 48 4.94 10.99 1.20
N ILE A 49 5.48 10.79 -0.01
CA ILE A 49 6.37 9.65 -0.33
C ILE A 49 7.57 9.60 0.62
N SER A 50 8.26 10.73 0.80
CA SER A 50 9.40 10.84 1.73
C SER A 50 8.98 10.61 3.19
N LYS A 51 7.86 11.20 3.61
CA LYS A 51 7.31 11.02 4.97
C LYS A 51 7.04 9.54 5.26
N LEU A 52 6.31 8.87 4.38
CA LEU A 52 5.95 7.46 4.57
C LEU A 52 7.18 6.55 4.52
N SER A 53 8.08 6.75 3.55
CA SER A 53 9.31 5.96 3.42
C SER A 53 10.15 6.03 4.70
N ASN A 54 10.36 7.24 5.24
CA ASN A 54 11.11 7.44 6.48
C ASN A 54 10.41 6.85 7.72
N PHE A 55 9.08 6.88 7.75
CA PHE A 55 8.29 6.28 8.83
C PHE A 55 8.39 4.74 8.81
N CYS A 56 8.22 4.14 7.62
CA CYS A 56 8.28 2.70 7.43
C CYS A 56 9.61 2.06 7.82
N LYS A 57 10.74 2.81 7.79
CA LYS A 57 12.06 2.34 8.27
C LYS A 57 12.10 1.97 9.76
N ARG A 58 11.15 2.48 10.56
CA ARG A 58 11.17 2.33 12.04
C ARG A 58 9.89 1.72 12.64
N CYS A 59 8.77 1.73 11.92
CA CYS A 59 7.48 1.34 12.49
C CYS A 59 7.28 -0.18 12.63
N TYR A 60 7.56 -0.97 11.61
CA TYR A 60 7.40 -2.44 11.55
C TYR A 60 6.05 -3.06 11.94
N GLN A 61 5.05 -2.33 12.42
CA GLN A 61 3.78 -2.88 12.92
C GLN A 61 3.08 -3.83 11.94
N CYS A 62 3.03 -3.49 10.66
CA CYS A 62 2.46 -4.38 9.63
C CYS A 62 3.23 -5.70 9.47
N ALA A 63 4.55 -5.70 9.68
CA ALA A 63 5.38 -6.91 9.66
C ALA A 63 5.23 -7.71 10.96
N GLU A 64 5.10 -7.04 12.10
CA GLU A 64 4.92 -7.65 13.42
C GLU A 64 3.60 -8.43 13.52
N ILE A 65 2.50 -7.85 13.02
CA ILE A 65 1.17 -8.49 13.07
C ILE A 65 1.02 -9.62 12.04
N CYS A 66 1.88 -9.68 11.02
CA CYS A 66 1.75 -10.64 9.94
C CYS A 66 2.14 -12.06 10.39
N GLU A 67 1.14 -12.91 10.63
CA GLU A 67 1.30 -14.28 11.12
C GLU A 67 2.19 -15.14 10.22
N THR A 68 2.04 -15.02 8.89
CA THR A 68 2.85 -15.77 7.92
C THR A 68 4.22 -15.16 7.66
N LYS A 69 4.59 -14.05 8.31
CA LYS A 69 5.85 -13.33 8.09
C LYS A 69 6.07 -12.96 6.61
N ALA A 70 4.99 -12.62 5.91
CA ALA A 70 5.03 -12.23 4.50
C ALA A 70 5.65 -10.84 4.27
N ILE A 71 5.68 -9.97 5.29
CA ILE A 71 6.18 -8.60 5.16
C ILE A 71 7.60 -8.51 5.72
N SER A 72 8.49 -7.85 4.97
CA SER A 72 9.91 -7.75 5.29
C SER A 72 10.17 -6.99 6.60
N PHE A 73 11.09 -7.52 7.41
CA PHE A 73 11.69 -6.86 8.58
C PHE A 73 13.00 -6.11 8.25
N LYS A 74 13.40 -6.03 6.97
CA LYS A 74 14.59 -5.26 6.59
C LYS A 74 14.44 -3.79 6.98
N SER A 75 15.51 -3.18 7.47
CA SER A 75 15.52 -1.76 7.83
C SER A 75 15.52 -0.82 6.65
N GLU A 76 16.03 -1.27 5.51
CA GLU A 76 16.07 -0.54 4.25
C GLU A 76 15.38 -1.34 3.14
N PRO A 77 14.75 -0.66 2.16
CA PRO A 77 14.16 -1.30 1.00
C PRO A 77 15.24 -1.83 0.05
N ASP A 78 14.88 -2.87 -0.69
CA ASP A 78 15.76 -3.59 -1.61
C ASP A 78 15.33 -3.34 -3.06
N PHE A 79 16.17 -3.69 -4.03
CA PHE A 79 15.83 -3.69 -5.45
C PHE A 79 15.38 -5.06 -5.96
N GLN A 80 15.56 -6.10 -5.14
CA GLN A 80 15.24 -7.47 -5.49
C GLN A 80 14.27 -8.08 -4.47
N GLY A 81 13.22 -8.71 -4.99
CA GLY A 81 12.30 -9.53 -4.19
C GLY A 81 12.78 -10.98 -4.09
N GLU A 82 12.27 -11.69 -3.09
CA GLU A 82 12.69 -13.07 -2.76
C GLU A 82 11.93 -14.13 -3.55
N THR A 83 10.84 -13.77 -4.22
CA THR A 83 9.98 -14.73 -4.94
C THR A 83 9.80 -14.38 -6.41
N ILE A 84 9.40 -15.36 -7.21
CA ILE A 84 9.10 -15.19 -8.65
C ILE A 84 7.94 -14.21 -8.89
N SER A 85 7.08 -14.05 -7.89
CA SER A 85 5.92 -13.16 -7.90
C SER A 85 6.30 -11.69 -7.65
N ASN A 86 7.58 -11.39 -7.48
CA ASN A 86 8.08 -10.04 -7.31
C ASN A 86 8.70 -9.52 -8.61
N ASN A 87 8.25 -8.34 -9.08
CA ASN A 87 8.91 -7.62 -10.16
C ASN A 87 10.13 -6.82 -9.61
N PRO A 88 11.38 -7.17 -9.97
CA PRO A 88 12.59 -6.52 -9.47
C PRO A 88 12.84 -5.14 -10.11
N GLY A 89 13.87 -4.44 -9.64
CA GLY A 89 14.36 -3.19 -10.24
C GLY A 89 13.80 -1.90 -9.64
N VAL A 90 12.85 -2.00 -8.70
CA VAL A 90 12.30 -0.83 -7.99
C VAL A 90 12.68 -0.94 -6.51
N LYS A 91 13.25 0.12 -5.94
CA LYS A 91 13.62 0.14 -4.53
C LYS A 91 12.38 0.16 -3.64
N LYS A 92 12.05 -0.96 -3.00
CA LYS A 92 10.89 -1.07 -2.09
C LYS A 92 11.06 -2.19 -1.06
N TYR A 93 10.16 -2.21 -0.08
CA TYR A 93 9.99 -3.38 0.77
C TYR A 93 9.18 -4.43 -0.01
N TYR A 94 9.87 -5.45 -0.48
CA TYR A 94 9.21 -6.59 -1.13
C TYR A 94 8.50 -7.43 -0.07
N ILE A 95 7.24 -7.76 -0.34
CA ILE A 95 6.50 -8.77 0.41
C ILE A 95 6.71 -10.14 -0.25
N ASN A 96 6.55 -11.21 0.50
CA ASN A 96 6.36 -12.55 0.00
C ASN A 96 4.85 -12.77 -0.27
N PRO A 97 4.36 -12.59 -1.51
CA PRO A 97 2.93 -12.65 -1.81
C PRO A 97 2.40 -14.08 -1.72
N GLU A 98 3.24 -15.09 -1.93
CA GLU A 98 2.85 -16.51 -1.85
C GLU A 98 2.43 -16.86 -0.42
N LYS A 99 3.21 -16.46 0.59
CA LYS A 99 2.85 -16.61 2.00
C LYS A 99 1.63 -15.80 2.43
N CYS A 100 1.42 -14.63 1.82
CA CYS A 100 0.23 -13.82 2.08
C CYS A 100 -1.02 -14.53 1.53
N PHE A 101 -0.92 -15.07 0.32
CA PHE A 101 -2.02 -15.74 -0.35
C PHE A 101 -2.34 -17.13 0.23
N GLU A 102 -1.33 -17.87 0.67
CA GLU A 102 -1.49 -19.16 1.37
C GLU A 102 -2.41 -19.00 2.60
N PHE A 103 -2.18 -17.96 3.41
CA PHE A 103 -3.07 -17.64 4.53
C PHE A 103 -4.54 -17.44 4.09
N TRP A 104 -4.77 -16.76 2.97
CA TRP A 104 -6.12 -16.53 2.46
C TRP A 104 -6.78 -17.82 2.01
N ALA A 105 -6.01 -18.69 1.34
CA ALA A 105 -6.48 -19.99 0.89
C ALA A 105 -6.86 -20.90 2.07
N GLU A 106 -6.07 -20.90 3.14
CA GLU A 106 -6.35 -21.69 4.35
C GLU A 106 -7.55 -21.15 5.15
N ASN A 107 -7.67 -19.82 5.26
CA ASN A 107 -8.74 -19.18 6.03
C ASN A 107 -10.02 -18.92 5.21
N THR A 108 -10.00 -19.21 3.90
CA THR A 108 -11.13 -18.99 2.97
C THR A 108 -11.68 -17.55 3.00
N SER A 109 -10.83 -16.56 3.31
CA SER A 109 -11.18 -15.16 3.51
C SER A 109 -9.98 -14.25 3.26
N ASP A 110 -10.22 -12.96 3.05
CA ASP A 110 -9.17 -11.94 3.09
C ASP A 110 -8.70 -11.64 4.52
N CYS A 111 -7.45 -11.18 4.66
CA CYS A 111 -6.79 -10.98 5.96
C CYS A 111 -6.86 -9.53 6.47
N SER A 112 -6.36 -8.57 5.67
CA SER A 112 -6.40 -7.12 5.94
C SER A 112 -5.72 -6.61 7.24
N GLN A 113 -5.05 -7.47 8.04
CA GLN A 113 -4.36 -7.07 9.29
C GLN A 113 -3.28 -6.00 9.09
N CYS A 114 -2.52 -6.09 7.98
CA CYS A 114 -1.49 -5.11 7.66
C CYS A 114 -2.05 -3.73 7.27
N ILE A 115 -3.34 -3.66 6.92
CA ILE A 115 -4.05 -2.41 6.64
C ILE A 115 -4.51 -1.81 7.97
N THR A 116 -5.20 -2.60 8.80
CA THR A 116 -5.85 -2.12 10.03
C THR A 116 -4.86 -1.65 11.10
N VAL A 117 -3.69 -2.29 11.20
CA VAL A 117 -2.65 -1.89 12.18
C VAL A 117 -1.81 -0.71 11.72
N CYS A 118 -1.90 -0.28 10.45
CA CYS A 118 -1.03 0.77 9.94
C CYS A 118 -1.36 2.11 10.64
N PRO A 119 -0.37 2.87 11.16
CA PRO A 119 -0.64 4.17 11.79
C PRO A 119 -1.25 5.23 10.87
N PHE A 120 -1.19 5.00 9.56
CA PHE A 120 -1.83 5.86 8.56
C PHE A 120 -3.26 5.42 8.24
N PHE A 121 -3.71 4.27 8.73
CA PHE A 121 -5.10 3.87 8.62
C PHE A 121 -5.93 4.75 9.54
N ASN A 122 -6.77 5.59 8.94
CA ASN A 122 -7.63 6.51 9.65
C ASN A 122 -9.11 6.13 9.43
N THR A 123 -9.83 5.88 10.52
CA THR A 123 -11.26 5.59 10.53
C THR A 123 -12.13 6.78 10.93
N GLU A 124 -11.51 7.90 11.34
CA GLU A 124 -12.23 9.10 11.79
C GLU A 124 -12.97 9.80 10.63
N ASN A 125 -12.53 9.58 9.39
CA ASN A 125 -13.22 10.00 8.17
C ASN A 125 -14.17 8.92 7.65
N SER A 126 -15.08 8.39 8.50
CA SER A 126 -16.14 7.52 7.99
C SER A 126 -17.13 8.35 7.16
N LEU A 127 -16.85 8.43 5.86
CA LEU A 127 -17.80 8.92 4.88
C LEU A 127 -18.80 7.80 4.62
N THR A 128 -20.04 8.00 5.05
CA THR A 128 -21.15 7.21 4.51
C THR A 128 -21.27 7.52 3.02
N ALA A 129 -21.81 6.59 2.23
CA ALA A 129 -22.08 6.84 0.81
C ALA A 129 -22.88 8.16 0.64
N ASP A 130 -23.85 8.41 1.53
CA ASP A 130 -24.63 9.65 1.55
C ASP A 130 -23.82 10.92 1.81
N LYS A 131 -22.74 10.87 2.59
CA LYS A 131 -21.85 12.02 2.81
C LYS A 131 -20.94 12.24 1.61
N PHE A 132 -20.36 11.17 1.07
CA PHE A 132 -19.46 11.24 -0.08
C PHE A 132 -20.13 11.85 -1.33
N TRP A 133 -21.40 11.49 -1.61
CA TRP A 133 -22.10 11.99 -2.80
C TRP A 133 -22.70 13.40 -2.66
N LYS A 134 -22.60 14.03 -1.49
CA LYS A 134 -23.17 15.38 -1.22
C LYS A 134 -22.12 16.49 -1.20
N GLU A 135 -20.84 16.14 -1.11
CA GLU A 135 -19.70 17.06 -1.28
C GLU A 135 -19.31 17.15 -2.77
#